data_AF-A0A2G6G4G2-F1
#
_entry.id   AF-A0A2G6G4G2-F1
#
_cell.length_a   1.000
_cell.length_b   1.000
_cell.length_c   1.000
_cell.angle_alpha   90.00
_cell.angle_beta   90.00
_cell.angle_gamma   90.00
#
_symmetry.space_group_name_H-M   'P 1'
#
loop_
_entity.id
_entity.type
_entity.pdbx_description
1 polymer ?
#
loop_
_entity_poly.entity_id
_entity_poly.type
_entity_poly.pdbx_seq_one_letter_code
_entity_poly.pdbx_strand_id
1 'polypeptide(L)'
;MSRIWIQGAGELASGVAWRLLQCGYHVRMAEVANPLAVRRLVAFSEAVYEGRCVVEGRVGKLLAAQDTAPERGLAEVLVDPRGAGLPAYAPHAVIDARMTKKRPEPLPESSALGIGLGPGFRCGRDVDCIIETHRAARLGEVIRTGEAAPNTGTPGLVGGQTSRRVVYSPVAGHLVPRRAIGDLVEEGEVLGTVGGQEVRSGLAGRVRGLVHHRAELSAGEKVGDIDPRGQEADPSRITDKGLAIAGGVLEALLSAGIVPTAVGR
;
A
#
# COMPACT_ATOMS: atom_id res chain seq x y z
N MET A 1 2.64 16.07 -18.89
CA MET A 1 3.08 15.57 -17.57
C MET A 1 2.70 14.12 -17.46
N SER A 2 3.64 13.24 -17.11
CA SER A 2 3.35 11.80 -17.03
C SER A 2 2.45 11.51 -15.83
N ARG A 3 1.19 11.27 -16.15
CA ARG A 3 0.11 10.90 -15.23
C ARG A 3 0.13 9.41 -14.97
N ILE A 4 0.22 9.04 -13.71
CA ILE A 4 0.22 7.64 -13.25
C ILE A 4 -1.04 7.43 -12.41
N TRP A 5 -1.78 6.38 -12.74
CA TRP A 5 -2.87 5.88 -11.93
C TRP A 5 -2.38 4.70 -11.11
N ILE A 6 -2.69 4.66 -9.82
CA ILE A 6 -2.40 3.52 -8.95
C ILE A 6 -3.73 3.02 -8.38
N GLN A 7 -4.11 1.79 -8.71
CA GLN A 7 -5.25 1.15 -8.07
C GLN A 7 -4.80 0.55 -6.74
N GLY A 8 -5.33 1.09 -5.64
CA GLY A 8 -4.91 0.85 -4.26
C GLY A 8 -4.09 2.01 -3.71
N ALA A 9 -4.21 2.25 -2.40
CA ALA A 9 -3.43 3.24 -1.65
C ALA A 9 -2.86 2.68 -0.33
N GLY A 10 -2.84 1.36 -0.17
CA GLY A 10 -2.17 0.67 0.94
C GLY A 10 -0.63 0.82 0.94
N GLU A 11 0.05 0.08 1.82
CA GLU A 11 1.49 0.24 2.09
C GLU A 11 2.37 0.14 0.83
N LEU A 12 2.19 -0.90 0.00
CA LEU A 12 3.03 -1.10 -1.19
C LEU A 12 2.74 -0.06 -2.28
N ALA A 13 1.45 0.22 -2.52
CA ALA A 13 1.01 1.27 -3.44
C ALA A 13 1.59 2.64 -3.05
N SER A 14 1.66 2.92 -1.75
CA SER A 14 2.17 4.18 -1.22
C SER A 14 3.68 4.29 -1.35
N GLY A 15 4.43 3.20 -1.18
CA GLY A 15 5.86 3.18 -1.49
C GLY A 15 6.15 3.49 -2.97
N VAL A 16 5.33 2.95 -3.87
CA VAL A 16 5.37 3.26 -5.31
C VAL A 16 5.04 4.73 -5.55
N ALA A 17 3.90 5.21 -5.06
CA ALA A 17 3.49 6.61 -5.19
C ALA A 17 4.56 7.58 -4.68
N TRP A 18 5.12 7.30 -3.49
CA TRP A 18 6.18 8.10 -2.90
C TRP A 18 7.37 8.23 -3.84
N ARG A 19 7.88 7.11 -4.39
CA ARG A 19 9.03 7.13 -5.32
C ARG A 19 8.71 7.91 -6.59
N LEU A 20 7.52 7.71 -7.16
CA LEU A 20 7.11 8.39 -8.38
C LEU A 20 6.98 9.91 -8.16
N LEU A 21 6.49 10.34 -7.01
CA LEU A 21 6.46 11.75 -6.61
C LEU A 21 7.87 12.33 -6.44
N GLN A 22 8.82 11.57 -5.88
CA GLN A 22 10.23 11.98 -5.83
C GLN A 22 10.81 12.22 -7.23
N CYS A 23 10.39 11.43 -8.21
CA CYS A 23 10.86 11.54 -9.59
C CYS A 23 10.10 12.60 -10.42
N GLY A 24 9.03 13.20 -9.91
CA GLY A 24 8.27 14.25 -10.62
C GLY A 24 7.09 13.76 -11.46
N TYR A 25 6.63 12.52 -11.24
CA TYR A 25 5.38 12.04 -11.82
C TYR A 25 4.17 12.67 -11.13
N HIS A 26 3.07 12.76 -11.87
CA HIS A 26 1.77 13.09 -11.29
C HIS A 26 1.07 11.79 -10.89
N VAL A 27 0.70 11.64 -9.61
CA VAL A 27 0.18 10.38 -9.08
C VAL A 27 -1.23 10.56 -8.57
N ARG A 28 -2.14 9.73 -9.08
CA ARG A 28 -3.50 9.58 -8.58
C ARG A 28 -3.72 8.14 -8.16
N MET A 29 -4.22 7.96 -6.94
CA MET A 29 -4.44 6.68 -6.29
C MET A 29 -5.94 6.48 -6.09
N ALA A 30 -6.44 5.28 -6.33
CA ALA A 30 -7.84 4.94 -6.17
C ALA A 30 -8.01 3.83 -5.14
N GLU A 31 -8.79 4.08 -4.10
CA GLU A 31 -8.89 3.22 -2.93
C GLU A 31 -10.35 2.91 -2.58
N VAL A 32 -10.56 1.89 -1.75
CA VAL A 32 -11.85 1.57 -1.14
C VAL A 32 -12.26 2.63 -0.10
N ALA A 33 -13.56 2.69 0.22
CA ALA A 33 -14.09 3.63 1.21
C ALA A 33 -13.65 3.31 2.65
N ASN A 34 -13.33 2.04 2.93
CA ASN A 34 -12.88 1.56 4.25
C ASN A 34 -11.53 0.82 4.13
N PRO A 35 -10.40 1.54 3.96
CA PRO A 35 -9.10 0.91 3.78
C PRO A 35 -8.63 0.17 5.05
N LEU A 36 -8.08 -1.03 4.87
CA LEU A 36 -7.60 -1.88 5.96
C LEU A 36 -6.08 -1.80 6.17
N ALA A 37 -5.44 -0.68 5.78
CA ALA A 37 -4.01 -0.52 5.95
C ALA A 37 -3.64 -0.53 7.44
N VAL A 38 -2.80 -1.49 7.84
CA VAL A 38 -2.33 -1.61 9.23
C VAL A 38 -1.16 -0.66 9.48
N ARG A 39 -0.21 -0.57 8.53
CA ARG A 39 0.91 0.37 8.60
C ARG A 39 0.51 1.76 8.08
N ARG A 40 -0.37 2.43 8.82
CA ARG A 40 -0.99 3.71 8.43
C ARG A 40 -0.02 4.86 8.19
N LEU A 41 1.06 4.95 8.97
CA LEU A 41 2.06 6.03 8.83
C LEU A 41 2.85 5.99 7.52
N VAL A 42 2.71 4.91 6.74
CA VAL A 42 3.36 4.73 5.43
C VAL A 42 2.36 4.40 4.33
N ALA A 43 1.07 4.70 4.55
CA ALA A 43 0.00 4.42 3.60
C ALA A 43 -0.83 5.68 3.32
N PHE A 44 -0.88 6.11 2.06
CA PHE A 44 -1.71 7.23 1.61
C PHE A 44 -3.21 6.94 1.71
N SER A 45 -3.61 5.67 1.84
CA SER A 45 -4.99 5.28 2.17
C SER A 45 -5.50 5.93 3.46
N GLU A 46 -4.60 6.34 4.36
CA GLU A 46 -4.94 7.11 5.56
C GLU A 46 -5.72 8.40 5.25
N ALA A 47 -5.45 9.02 4.10
CA ALA A 47 -6.18 10.22 3.66
C ALA A 47 -7.68 9.95 3.45
N VAL A 48 -8.10 8.71 3.18
CA VAL A 48 -9.54 8.36 3.10
C VAL A 48 -10.24 8.62 4.44
N TYR A 49 -9.56 8.36 5.56
CA TYR A 49 -10.08 8.63 6.88
C TYR A 49 -9.88 10.11 7.28
N GLU A 50 -8.67 10.62 7.15
CA GLU A 50 -8.26 11.91 7.75
C GLU A 50 -8.35 13.09 6.78
N GLY A 51 -8.74 12.87 5.53
CA GLY A 51 -8.74 13.86 4.45
C GLY A 51 -7.34 14.22 3.91
N ARG A 52 -6.31 14.10 4.74
CA ARG A 52 -4.91 14.35 4.40
C ARG A 52 -3.98 13.50 5.27
N CYS A 53 -2.84 13.10 4.73
CA CYS A 53 -1.77 12.44 5.50
C CYS A 53 -0.39 12.80 4.96
N VAL A 54 0.67 12.41 5.68
CA VAL A 54 2.06 12.58 5.26
C VAL A 54 2.78 11.25 5.36
N VAL A 55 3.43 10.84 4.26
CA VAL A 55 4.29 9.65 4.19
C VAL A 55 5.69 10.11 3.80
N GLU A 56 6.64 10.02 4.72
CA GLU A 56 8.05 10.44 4.53
C GLU A 56 8.19 11.78 3.78
N GLY A 57 7.54 12.82 4.30
CA GLY A 57 7.58 14.19 3.78
C GLY A 57 6.71 14.45 2.54
N ARG A 58 6.08 13.42 1.95
CA ARG A 58 5.12 13.57 0.85
C ARG A 58 3.70 13.62 1.39
N VAL A 59 2.92 14.59 0.91
CA VAL A 59 1.53 14.77 1.32
C VAL A 59 0.63 13.93 0.43
N GLY A 60 -0.28 13.19 1.05
CA GLY A 60 -1.46 12.63 0.39
C GLY A 60 -2.71 13.42 0.76
N LYS A 61 -3.62 13.60 -0.21
CA LYS A 61 -4.88 14.34 -0.02
C LYS A 61 -6.02 13.53 -0.63
N LEU A 62 -7.11 13.36 0.13
CA LEU A 62 -8.37 12.87 -0.41
C LEU A 62 -9.00 13.97 -1.26
N LEU A 63 -9.25 13.66 -2.52
CA LEU A 63 -9.89 14.58 -3.44
C LEU A 63 -11.40 14.59 -3.21
N ALA A 64 -11.98 15.80 -3.22
CA ALA A 64 -13.42 15.98 -3.29
C ALA A 64 -13.89 15.92 -4.76
N ALA A 65 -15.19 15.73 -5.01
CA ALA A 65 -15.73 15.62 -6.36
C ALA A 65 -15.43 16.85 -7.26
N GLN A 66 -15.28 18.02 -6.65
CA GLN A 66 -14.95 19.28 -7.32
C GLN A 66 -13.45 19.47 -7.59
N ASP A 67 -12.57 18.64 -7.00
CA ASP A 67 -11.13 18.72 -7.23
C ASP A 67 -10.80 18.14 -8.62
N THR A 68 -10.84 19.00 -9.63
CA THR A 68 -10.66 18.62 -11.03
C THR A 68 -9.24 18.87 -11.55
N ALA A 69 -8.52 19.82 -10.96
CA ALA A 69 -7.19 20.21 -11.40
C ALA A 69 -6.09 19.38 -10.70
N PRO A 70 -5.17 18.75 -11.47
CA PRO A 70 -4.05 18.01 -10.90
C PRO A 70 -3.09 18.93 -10.11
N GLU A 71 -2.82 18.60 -8.84
CA GLU A 71 -1.86 19.34 -8.01
C GLU A 71 -0.50 18.63 -7.95
N ARG A 72 0.57 19.35 -8.29
CA ARG A 72 1.91 18.77 -8.35
C ARG A 72 2.44 18.42 -6.96
N GLY A 73 3.15 17.30 -6.87
CA GLY A 73 3.88 16.90 -5.67
C GLY A 73 3.03 16.24 -4.58
N LEU A 74 1.72 16.10 -4.81
CA LEU A 74 0.78 15.41 -3.94
C LEU A 74 0.48 14.00 -4.45
N ALA A 75 0.26 13.07 -3.52
CA ALA A 75 -0.48 11.84 -3.80
C ALA A 75 -1.98 12.15 -3.74
N GLU A 76 -2.63 12.25 -4.89
CA GLU A 76 -4.08 12.46 -4.95
C GLU A 76 -4.81 11.14 -4.70
N VAL A 77 -5.65 11.06 -3.67
CA VAL A 77 -6.38 9.84 -3.30
C VAL A 77 -7.86 10.02 -3.62
N LEU A 78 -8.46 9.02 -4.26
CA LEU A 78 -9.89 8.94 -4.56
C LEU A 78 -10.49 7.71 -3.88
N VAL A 79 -11.74 7.83 -3.44
CA VAL A 79 -12.57 6.65 -3.14
C VAL A 79 -13.16 6.17 -4.47
N ASP A 80 -12.46 5.27 -5.14
CA ASP A 80 -12.85 4.72 -6.45
C ASP A 80 -12.40 3.25 -6.57
N PRO A 81 -13.09 2.32 -5.89
CA PRO A 81 -12.68 0.92 -5.81
C PRO A 81 -12.72 0.19 -7.17
N ARG A 82 -13.46 0.74 -8.15
CA ARG A 82 -13.64 0.14 -9.48
C ARG A 82 -12.87 0.88 -10.59
N GLY A 83 -12.12 1.93 -10.25
CA GLY A 83 -11.38 2.71 -11.22
C GLY A 83 -12.25 3.45 -12.24
N ALA A 84 -13.47 3.86 -11.86
CA ALA A 84 -14.39 4.58 -12.74
C ALA A 84 -13.81 5.92 -13.24
N GLY A 85 -12.93 6.57 -12.48
CA GLY A 85 -12.22 7.79 -12.87
C GLY A 85 -11.05 7.56 -13.82
N LEU A 86 -10.64 6.32 -14.07
CA LEU A 86 -9.50 5.97 -14.91
C LEU A 86 -9.58 6.56 -16.33
N PRO A 87 -10.70 6.44 -17.08
CA PRO A 87 -10.78 6.96 -18.44
C PRO A 87 -10.67 8.49 -18.49
N ALA A 88 -11.32 9.19 -17.55
CA ALA A 88 -11.28 10.64 -17.46
C ALA A 88 -9.88 11.16 -17.05
N TYR A 89 -9.16 10.41 -16.23
CA TYR A 89 -7.79 10.75 -15.84
C TYR A 89 -6.78 10.56 -16.97
N ALA A 90 -7.07 9.67 -17.94
CA ALA A 90 -6.23 9.37 -19.11
C ALA A 90 -4.73 9.21 -18.75
N PRO A 91 -4.38 8.23 -17.90
CA PRO A 91 -3.01 8.02 -17.46
C PRO A 91 -2.12 7.52 -18.60
N HIS A 92 -0.80 7.64 -18.40
CA HIS A 92 0.20 7.01 -19.27
C HIS A 92 0.50 5.57 -18.80
N ALA A 93 0.33 5.31 -17.49
CA ALA A 93 0.43 3.98 -16.91
C ALA A 93 -0.59 3.78 -15.78
N VAL A 94 -1.04 2.52 -15.65
CA VAL A 94 -1.93 2.04 -14.61
C VAL A 94 -1.18 0.99 -13.80
N ILE A 95 -1.00 1.23 -12.52
CA ILE A 95 -0.35 0.31 -11.60
C ILE A 95 -1.43 -0.31 -10.73
N ASP A 96 -1.72 -1.59 -10.94
CA ASP A 96 -2.64 -2.33 -10.06
C ASP A 96 -1.89 -2.85 -8.84
N ALA A 97 -2.05 -2.12 -7.73
CA ALA A 97 -1.44 -2.36 -6.44
C ALA A 97 -2.45 -2.83 -5.39
N ARG A 98 -3.62 -3.36 -5.81
CA ARG A 98 -4.64 -3.90 -4.90
C ARG A 98 -4.17 -5.12 -4.12
N MET A 99 -3.17 -5.84 -4.63
CA MET A 99 -2.55 -6.99 -3.95
C MET A 99 -3.58 -8.04 -3.50
N THR A 100 -4.56 -8.37 -4.36
CA THR A 100 -5.64 -9.33 -4.05
C THR A 100 -5.15 -10.78 -3.90
N LYS A 101 -3.91 -11.07 -4.35
CA LYS A 101 -3.24 -12.39 -4.33
C LYS A 101 -3.97 -13.47 -5.12
N LYS A 102 -4.97 -13.06 -5.89
CA LYS A 102 -5.80 -13.87 -6.80
C LYS A 102 -5.88 -13.09 -8.10
N ARG A 103 -6.41 -13.70 -9.15
CA ARG A 103 -6.70 -12.95 -10.37
C ARG A 103 -7.64 -11.77 -10.02
N PRO A 104 -7.23 -10.52 -10.26
CA PRO A 104 -8.06 -9.38 -9.91
C PRO A 104 -9.18 -9.22 -10.93
N GLU A 105 -10.27 -8.59 -10.49
CA GLU A 105 -11.27 -8.08 -11.42
C GLU A 105 -10.63 -7.01 -12.32
N PRO A 106 -10.89 -7.04 -13.64
CA PRO A 106 -10.29 -6.09 -14.55
C PRO A 106 -10.72 -4.65 -14.21
N LEU A 107 -9.80 -3.72 -14.41
CA LEU A 107 -10.12 -2.28 -14.42
C LEU A 107 -10.75 -1.91 -15.77
N PRO A 108 -11.39 -0.74 -15.87
CA PRO A 108 -11.84 -0.20 -17.15
C PRO A 108 -10.70 -0.20 -18.17
N GLU A 109 -11.02 -0.50 -19.43
CA GLU A 109 -10.03 -0.55 -20.50
C GLU A 109 -9.32 0.80 -20.65
N SER A 110 -8.02 0.72 -20.95
CA SER A 110 -7.14 1.88 -21.10
C SER A 110 -6.02 1.54 -22.09
N SER A 111 -5.57 2.52 -22.86
CA SER A 111 -4.38 2.39 -23.72
C SER A 111 -3.06 2.60 -22.98
N ALA A 112 -3.12 2.84 -21.67
CA ALA A 112 -1.97 3.04 -20.81
C ALA A 112 -1.22 1.74 -20.55
N LEU A 113 0.08 1.84 -20.25
CA LEU A 113 0.88 0.71 -19.79
C LEU A 113 0.29 0.13 -18.49
N GLY A 114 -0.10 -1.15 -18.49
CA GLY A 114 -0.58 -1.88 -17.33
C GLY A 114 0.57 -2.55 -16.56
N ILE A 115 0.71 -2.24 -15.28
CA ILE A 115 1.70 -2.84 -14.38
C ILE A 115 0.96 -3.49 -13.21
N GLY A 116 1.14 -4.79 -13.01
CA GLY A 116 0.60 -5.50 -11.83
C GLY A 116 1.65 -5.60 -10.72
N LEU A 117 1.27 -5.38 -9.47
CA LEU A 117 2.11 -5.77 -8.33
C LEU A 117 1.71 -7.19 -7.92
N GLY A 118 2.58 -8.17 -8.15
CA GLY A 118 2.27 -9.60 -7.93
C GLY A 118 1.80 -9.90 -6.50
N PRO A 119 1.20 -11.07 -6.21
CA PRO A 119 0.87 -12.15 -7.14
C PRO A 119 -0.58 -12.09 -7.64
N GLY A 120 -0.89 -12.92 -8.65
CA GLY A 120 -2.25 -13.09 -9.20
C GLY A 120 -2.42 -12.56 -10.63
N PHE A 121 -1.42 -11.87 -11.16
CA PHE A 121 -1.41 -11.35 -12.53
C PHE A 121 -0.69 -12.28 -13.50
N ARG A 122 -1.09 -12.24 -14.78
CA ARG A 122 -0.37 -12.84 -15.91
C ARG A 122 -0.10 -11.80 -17.01
N CYS A 123 1.15 -11.70 -17.45
CA CYS A 123 1.55 -10.79 -18.52
C CYS A 123 0.85 -11.12 -19.84
N GLY A 124 0.43 -10.09 -20.58
CA GLY A 124 -0.28 -10.21 -21.85
C GLY A 124 -1.74 -10.68 -21.73
N ARG A 125 -2.23 -10.94 -20.51
CA ARG A 125 -3.64 -11.23 -20.23
C ARG A 125 -4.26 -10.19 -19.30
N ASP A 126 -3.62 -9.97 -18.16
CA ASP A 126 -4.17 -9.09 -17.11
C ASP A 126 -3.45 -7.73 -17.09
N VAL A 127 -2.15 -7.70 -17.41
CA VAL A 127 -1.27 -6.52 -17.43
C VAL A 127 -0.14 -6.72 -18.45
N ASP A 128 0.59 -5.66 -18.81
CA ASP A 128 1.74 -5.74 -19.73
C ASP A 128 2.98 -6.31 -19.03
N CYS A 129 3.22 -5.89 -17.79
CA CYS A 129 4.29 -6.43 -16.96
C CYS A 129 3.89 -6.52 -15.48
N ILE A 130 4.66 -7.30 -14.72
CA ILE A 130 4.44 -7.53 -13.30
C ILE A 130 5.70 -7.17 -12.55
N ILE A 131 5.57 -6.52 -11.40
CA ILE A 131 6.68 -6.34 -10.46
C ILE A 131 6.61 -7.44 -9.40
N GLU A 132 7.70 -8.20 -9.26
CA GLU A 132 7.80 -9.25 -8.26
C GLU A 132 7.76 -8.66 -6.85
N THR A 133 6.87 -9.19 -5.99
CA THR A 133 6.68 -8.72 -4.61
C THR A 133 7.10 -9.76 -3.58
N HIS A 134 7.42 -10.98 -3.98
CA HIS A 134 7.93 -12.01 -3.11
C HIS A 134 9.33 -11.62 -2.59
N ARG A 135 9.52 -11.69 -1.27
CA ARG A 135 10.77 -11.29 -0.61
C ARG A 135 11.80 -12.42 -0.72
N ALA A 136 12.32 -12.60 -1.92
CA ALA A 136 13.37 -13.55 -2.29
C ALA A 136 14.33 -12.88 -3.29
N ALA A 137 15.13 -13.66 -4.01
CA ALA A 137 16.17 -13.16 -4.93
C ALA A 137 15.66 -12.20 -6.03
N ARG A 138 14.37 -12.29 -6.38
CA ARG A 138 13.76 -11.55 -7.50
C ARG A 138 12.95 -10.32 -7.06
N LEU A 139 13.02 -9.92 -5.80
CA LEU A 139 12.19 -8.82 -5.29
C LEU A 139 12.38 -7.53 -6.09
N GLY A 140 11.30 -6.98 -6.62
CA GLY A 140 11.31 -5.76 -7.44
C GLY A 140 11.64 -5.98 -8.92
N GLU A 141 11.90 -7.21 -9.36
CA GLU A 141 12.17 -7.52 -10.76
C GLU A 141 10.95 -7.25 -11.66
N VAL A 142 11.19 -6.70 -12.87
CA VAL A 142 10.18 -6.50 -13.91
C VAL A 142 10.00 -7.78 -14.72
N ILE A 143 8.91 -8.50 -14.45
CA ILE A 143 8.51 -9.71 -15.18
C ILE A 143 7.70 -9.30 -16.41
N ARG A 144 8.22 -9.59 -17.61
CA ARG A 144 7.58 -9.25 -18.89
C ARG A 144 6.81 -10.40 -19.53
N THR A 145 7.06 -11.63 -19.07
CA THR A 145 6.39 -12.85 -19.56
C THR A 145 6.05 -13.76 -18.38
N GLY A 146 4.90 -14.42 -18.45
CA GLY A 146 4.46 -15.35 -17.40
C GLY A 146 3.78 -14.65 -16.22
N GLU A 147 4.11 -15.09 -15.00
CA GLU A 147 3.45 -14.72 -13.74
C GLU A 147 4.51 -14.49 -12.64
N ALA A 148 4.16 -13.73 -11.59
CA ALA A 148 4.99 -13.59 -10.38
C ALA A 148 4.91 -14.84 -9.48
N ALA A 149 5.86 -14.97 -8.54
CA ALA A 149 5.82 -16.04 -7.55
C ALA A 149 4.50 -16.07 -6.76
N PRO A 150 3.92 -17.24 -6.48
CA PRO A 150 2.64 -17.35 -5.79
C PRO A 150 2.72 -16.81 -4.35
N ASN A 151 1.57 -16.43 -3.81
CA ASN A 151 1.49 -16.00 -2.41
C ASN A 151 1.84 -17.16 -1.47
N THR A 152 2.87 -17.00 -0.66
CA THR A 152 3.33 -18.01 0.31
C THR A 152 2.46 -18.09 1.57
N GLY A 153 1.64 -17.07 1.84
CA GLY A 153 0.83 -16.97 3.07
C GLY A 153 1.62 -16.58 4.32
N THR A 154 2.96 -16.63 4.28
CA THR A 154 3.83 -16.35 5.43
C THR A 154 4.24 -14.87 5.45
N PRO A 155 4.01 -14.14 6.56
CA PRO A 155 4.53 -12.78 6.73
C PRO A 155 6.06 -12.75 6.64
N GLY A 156 6.60 -11.69 6.04
CA GLY A 156 8.05 -11.51 5.93
C GLY A 156 8.75 -11.41 7.30
N LEU A 157 9.96 -11.94 7.37
CA LEU A 157 10.83 -11.94 8.55
C LEU A 157 11.22 -10.50 8.96
N VAL A 158 11.05 -10.17 10.23
CA VAL A 158 11.52 -8.91 10.84
C VAL A 158 12.10 -9.25 12.20
N GLY A 159 13.38 -8.91 12.44
CA GLY A 159 14.06 -9.21 13.71
C GLY A 159 13.96 -10.69 14.13
N GLY A 160 14.05 -11.61 13.18
CA GLY A 160 13.93 -13.06 13.45
C GLY A 160 12.50 -13.59 13.62
N GLN A 161 11.46 -12.75 13.52
CA GLN A 161 10.06 -13.14 13.73
C GLN A 161 9.21 -12.99 12.45
N THR A 162 8.26 -13.91 12.25
CA THR A 162 7.31 -13.91 11.12
C THR A 162 5.87 -13.72 11.59
N SER A 163 5.16 -14.78 11.95
CA SER A 163 3.71 -14.76 12.24
C SER A 163 3.37 -14.11 13.57
N ARG A 164 4.17 -14.34 14.63
CA ARG A 164 3.94 -13.81 15.99
C ARG A 164 3.84 -12.28 16.07
N ARG A 165 4.44 -11.60 15.09
CA ARG A 165 4.45 -10.14 14.99
C ARG A 165 3.13 -9.57 14.49
N VAL A 166 2.32 -10.40 13.83
CA VAL A 166 1.06 -10.02 13.22
C VAL A 166 -0.08 -10.33 14.17
N VAL A 167 -0.90 -9.32 14.46
CA VAL A 167 -2.05 -9.45 15.34
C VAL A 167 -3.32 -9.45 14.50
N TYR A 168 -4.24 -10.35 14.80
CA TYR A 168 -5.48 -10.55 14.07
C TYR A 168 -6.70 -10.25 14.95
N SER A 169 -7.77 -9.78 14.32
CA SER A 169 -9.03 -9.51 15.00
C SER A 169 -9.69 -10.83 15.42
N PRO A 170 -10.06 -11.00 16.71
CA PRO A 170 -10.74 -12.22 17.15
C PRO A 170 -12.18 -12.32 16.63
N VAL A 171 -12.83 -11.16 16.40
CA VAL A 171 -14.22 -11.05 15.93
C VAL A 171 -14.38 -9.92 14.93
N ALA A 172 -15.55 -9.84 14.31
CA ALA A 172 -15.91 -8.68 13.48
C ALA A 172 -16.20 -7.44 14.34
N GLY A 173 -15.92 -6.26 13.81
CA GLY A 173 -16.22 -4.97 14.43
C GLY A 173 -15.12 -3.93 14.24
N HIS A 174 -15.16 -2.89 15.07
CA HIS A 174 -14.18 -1.81 15.06
C HIS A 174 -13.15 -1.95 16.18
N LEU A 175 -11.91 -1.55 15.91
CA LEU A 175 -10.88 -1.45 16.92
C LEU A 175 -11.14 -0.24 17.83
N VAL A 176 -11.23 -0.49 19.14
CA VAL A 176 -11.09 0.51 20.20
C VAL A 176 -9.65 0.46 20.72
N PRO A 177 -8.75 1.34 20.25
CA PRO A 177 -7.33 1.25 20.58
C PRO A 177 -7.05 1.66 22.03
N ARG A 178 -6.13 0.93 22.69
CA ARG A 178 -5.50 1.30 23.97
C ARG A 178 -4.02 1.67 23.82
N ARG A 179 -3.45 1.38 22.64
CA ARG A 179 -2.10 1.71 22.22
C ARG A 179 -2.13 2.39 20.85
N ALA A 180 -1.10 3.15 20.55
CA ALA A 180 -0.90 3.83 19.28
C ALA A 180 0.28 3.23 18.51
N ILE A 181 0.32 3.48 17.19
CA ILE A 181 1.52 3.20 16.39
C ILE A 181 2.67 4.01 16.97
N GLY A 182 3.79 3.34 17.26
CA GLY A 182 4.96 3.91 17.91
C GLY A 182 5.11 3.52 19.38
N ASP A 183 4.08 3.06 20.07
CA ASP A 183 4.20 2.64 21.47
C ASP A 183 5.09 1.39 21.60
N LEU A 184 5.82 1.29 22.71
CA LEU A 184 6.46 0.04 23.14
C LEU A 184 5.45 -0.79 23.92
N VAL A 185 5.45 -2.10 23.70
CA VAL A 185 4.56 -3.06 24.34
C VAL A 185 5.30 -4.33 24.72
N GLU A 186 4.83 -4.98 25.79
CA GLU A 186 5.29 -6.30 26.22
C GLU A 186 4.47 -7.43 25.58
N GLU A 187 4.98 -8.66 25.66
CA GLU A 187 4.23 -9.84 25.23
C GLU A 187 2.95 -10.01 26.08
N GLY A 188 1.83 -10.27 25.41
CA GLY A 188 0.51 -10.41 26.05
C GLY A 188 -0.17 -9.09 26.39
N GLU A 189 0.49 -7.94 26.22
CA GLU A 189 -0.10 -6.63 26.52
C GLU A 189 -1.29 -6.31 25.59
N VAL A 190 -2.32 -5.65 26.13
CA VAL A 190 -3.56 -5.32 25.40
C VAL A 190 -3.34 -4.09 24.51
N LEU A 191 -3.46 -4.27 23.20
CA LEU A 191 -3.37 -3.21 22.19
C LEU A 191 -4.69 -2.44 22.05
N GLY A 192 -5.81 -3.10 22.33
CA GLY A 192 -7.16 -2.56 22.20
C GLY A 192 -8.21 -3.65 22.34
N THR A 193 -9.45 -3.34 21.97
CA THR A 193 -10.54 -4.33 21.89
C THR A 193 -11.26 -4.26 20.55
N VAL A 194 -11.80 -5.39 20.08
CA VAL A 194 -12.72 -5.47 18.94
C VAL A 194 -13.94 -6.27 19.39
N GLY A 195 -15.14 -5.70 19.23
CA GLY A 195 -16.38 -6.34 19.70
C GLY A 195 -16.35 -6.68 21.21
N GLY A 196 -15.64 -5.87 22.02
CA GLY A 196 -15.44 -6.12 23.45
C GLY A 196 -14.35 -7.15 23.81
N GLN A 197 -13.81 -7.88 22.84
CA GLN A 197 -12.74 -8.86 23.07
C GLN A 197 -11.36 -8.22 22.93
N GLU A 198 -10.44 -8.60 23.80
CA GLU A 198 -9.09 -8.04 23.82
C GLU A 198 -8.25 -8.50 22.63
N VAL A 199 -7.55 -7.53 22.05
CA VAL A 199 -6.51 -7.75 21.05
C VAL A 199 -5.17 -7.58 21.76
N ARG A 200 -4.39 -8.65 21.82
CA ARG A 200 -3.14 -8.71 22.60
C ARG A 200 -1.91 -8.83 21.69
N SER A 201 -0.79 -8.28 22.14
CA SER A 201 0.49 -8.43 21.46
C SER A 201 1.01 -9.86 21.57
N GLY A 202 1.46 -10.44 20.46
CA GLY A 202 2.05 -11.78 20.43
C GLY A 202 3.55 -11.84 20.80
N LEU A 203 4.19 -10.68 20.98
CA LEU A 203 5.59 -10.51 21.36
C LEU A 203 5.85 -9.10 21.91
N ALA A 204 6.97 -8.92 22.63
CA ALA A 204 7.43 -7.59 23.03
C ALA A 204 8.06 -6.84 21.84
N GLY A 205 7.86 -5.52 21.78
CA GLY A 205 8.41 -4.71 20.70
C GLY A 205 7.71 -3.36 20.56
N ARG A 206 7.85 -2.74 19.37
CA ARG A 206 7.17 -1.49 19.05
C ARG A 206 5.96 -1.74 18.17
N VAL A 207 4.83 -1.10 18.45
CA VAL A 207 3.66 -1.12 17.57
C VAL A 207 4.03 -0.45 16.24
N ARG A 208 4.24 -1.27 15.21
CA ARG A 208 4.65 -0.83 13.88
C ARG A 208 3.47 -0.43 13.00
N GLY A 209 2.33 -1.06 13.25
CA GLY A 209 1.08 -0.78 12.57
C GLY A 209 -0.10 -1.19 13.44
N LEU A 210 -1.18 -0.45 13.28
CA LEU A 210 -2.46 -0.65 13.93
C LEU A 210 -3.53 -0.11 12.99
N VAL A 211 -4.56 -0.89 12.72
CA VAL A 211 -5.63 -0.48 11.78
C VAL A 211 -6.36 0.77 12.29
N HIS A 212 -7.00 1.50 11.38
CA HIS A 212 -7.77 2.69 11.73
C HIS A 212 -8.98 2.31 12.62
N HIS A 213 -9.28 3.08 13.66
CA HIS A 213 -10.39 2.77 14.59
C HIS A 213 -11.77 2.77 13.90
N ARG A 214 -11.92 3.57 12.83
CA ARG A 214 -13.09 3.58 11.93
C ARG A 214 -13.12 2.44 10.91
N ALA A 215 -12.06 1.65 10.76
CA ALA A 215 -12.06 0.52 9.84
C ALA A 215 -12.96 -0.60 10.37
N GLU A 216 -13.78 -1.18 9.50
CA GLU A 216 -14.62 -2.33 9.81
C GLU A 216 -13.83 -3.61 9.55
N LEU A 217 -13.62 -4.41 10.60
CA LEU A 217 -12.89 -5.66 10.53
C LEU A 217 -13.85 -6.85 10.48
N SER A 218 -13.45 -7.89 9.76
CA SER A 218 -13.93 -9.26 9.92
C SER A 218 -13.05 -10.06 10.88
N ALA A 219 -13.58 -11.15 11.42
CA ALA A 219 -12.79 -12.09 12.20
C ALA A 219 -11.61 -12.64 11.37
N GLY A 220 -10.42 -12.68 11.96
CA GLY A 220 -9.20 -13.13 11.29
C GLY A 220 -8.51 -12.07 10.42
N GLU A 221 -9.05 -10.86 10.29
CA GLU A 221 -8.35 -9.79 9.59
C GLU A 221 -7.21 -9.21 10.43
N LYS A 222 -6.16 -8.72 9.76
CA LYS A 222 -5.00 -8.14 10.43
C LYS A 222 -5.40 -6.82 11.09
N VAL A 223 -5.23 -6.73 12.41
CA VAL A 223 -5.52 -5.53 13.20
C VAL A 223 -4.26 -4.78 13.61
N GLY A 224 -3.13 -5.48 13.77
CA GLY A 224 -1.87 -4.90 14.24
C GLY A 224 -0.62 -5.59 13.71
N ASP A 225 0.51 -4.90 13.83
CA ASP A 225 1.85 -5.37 13.48
C ASP A 225 2.85 -4.85 14.52
N ILE A 226 3.62 -5.74 15.14
CA ILE A 226 4.62 -5.41 16.14
C ILE A 226 6.01 -5.62 15.53
N ASP A 227 6.94 -4.69 15.77
CA ASP A 227 8.33 -4.83 15.38
C ASP A 227 9.17 -5.29 16.58
N PRO A 228 9.73 -6.52 16.57
CA PRO A 228 10.49 -7.06 17.70
C PRO A 228 11.81 -6.32 17.94
N ARG A 229 12.25 -5.45 17.03
CA ARG A 229 13.43 -4.59 17.25
C ARG A 229 13.17 -3.48 18.28
N GLY A 230 11.91 -3.29 18.70
CA GLY A 230 11.56 -2.39 19.79
C GLY A 230 11.99 -0.96 19.52
N GLN A 231 12.88 -0.43 20.36
CA GLN A 231 13.25 0.98 20.32
C GLN A 231 13.82 1.44 18.97
N GLU A 232 14.57 0.57 18.28
CA GLU A 232 15.21 0.86 16.99
C GLU A 232 14.25 0.86 15.80
N ALA A 233 13.02 0.35 15.99
CA ALA A 233 12.05 0.30 14.92
C ALA A 233 11.43 1.68 14.66
N ASP A 234 11.44 2.11 13.40
CA ASP A 234 10.74 3.30 12.95
C ASP A 234 9.47 2.91 12.18
N PRO A 235 8.26 3.11 12.75
CA PRO A 235 7.02 2.77 12.09
C PRO A 235 6.72 3.66 10.87
N SER A 236 7.30 4.85 10.80
CA SER A 236 7.08 5.86 9.75
C SER A 236 7.92 5.66 8.50
N ARG A 237 8.79 4.63 8.49
CA ARG A 237 9.64 4.29 7.35
C ARG A 237 9.01 3.30 6.38
N ILE A 238 8.97 3.67 5.11
CA ILE A 238 8.67 2.80 3.98
C ILE A 238 9.66 1.62 4.02
N THR A 239 9.17 0.41 3.76
CA THR A 239 10.05 -0.77 3.79
C THR A 239 11.01 -0.77 2.62
N ASP A 240 12.17 -1.39 2.84
CA ASP A 240 13.06 -1.88 1.79
C ASP A 240 12.29 -2.64 0.68
N LYS A 241 11.31 -3.49 1.04
CA LYS A 241 10.43 -4.17 0.08
C LYS A 241 9.61 -3.19 -0.76
N GLY A 242 8.96 -2.22 -0.13
CA GLY A 242 8.20 -1.18 -0.83
C GLY A 242 9.10 -0.36 -1.75
N LEU A 243 10.31 -0.03 -1.31
CA LEU A 243 11.30 0.72 -2.09
C LEU A 243 11.88 -0.08 -3.27
N ALA A 244 12.07 -1.40 -3.11
CA ALA A 244 12.51 -2.29 -4.19
C ALA A 244 11.42 -2.42 -5.26
N ILE A 245 10.17 -2.67 -4.86
CA ILE A 245 9.01 -2.72 -5.76
C ILE A 245 8.83 -1.38 -6.49
N ALA A 246 8.95 -0.26 -5.79
CA ALA A 246 8.90 1.06 -6.40
C ALA A 246 10.03 1.31 -7.40
N GLY A 247 11.20 0.71 -7.17
CA GLY A 247 12.31 0.69 -8.14
C GLY A 247 11.94 -0.05 -9.42
N GLY A 248 11.37 -1.26 -9.31
CA GLY A 248 10.90 -2.03 -10.45
C GLY A 248 9.80 -1.32 -11.25
N VAL A 249 8.85 -0.66 -10.57
CA VAL A 249 7.84 0.17 -11.24
C VAL A 249 8.51 1.29 -12.04
N LEU A 250 9.46 2.01 -11.42
CA LEU A 250 10.17 3.10 -12.10
C LEU A 250 10.95 2.59 -13.32
N GLU A 251 11.63 1.45 -13.20
CA GLU A 251 12.31 0.78 -14.32
C GLU A 251 11.34 0.46 -15.47
N ALA A 252 10.17 -0.11 -15.16
CA ALA A 252 9.16 -0.44 -16.15
C ALA A 252 8.64 0.80 -16.88
N LEU A 253 8.36 1.88 -16.15
CA LEU A 253 7.90 3.15 -16.73
C LEU A 253 8.95 3.76 -17.67
N LEU A 254 10.20 3.86 -17.20
CA LEU A 254 11.29 4.44 -17.99
C LEU A 254 11.60 3.61 -19.24
N SER A 255 11.58 2.28 -19.13
CA SER A 255 11.76 1.37 -20.26
C SER A 255 10.67 1.52 -21.32
N ALA A 256 9.47 1.95 -20.94
CA ALA A 256 8.35 2.23 -21.84
C ALA A 256 8.34 3.68 -22.37
N GLY A 257 9.37 4.48 -22.07
CA GLY A 257 9.43 5.89 -22.48
C GLY A 257 8.54 6.83 -21.66
N ILE A 258 7.93 6.34 -20.57
CA ILE A 258 7.08 7.15 -19.68
C ILE A 258 7.98 7.87 -18.68
N VAL A 259 8.59 8.97 -19.13
CA VAL A 259 9.54 9.77 -18.34
C VAL A 259 8.83 10.83 -17.50
N PRO A 260 9.33 11.20 -16.32
CA PRO A 260 8.73 12.30 -15.56
C PRO A 260 8.95 13.62 -16.29
N THR A 261 8.10 14.61 -16.00
CA THR A 261 8.36 15.98 -16.46
C THR A 261 9.47 16.56 -15.61
N ALA A 262 10.45 17.23 -16.24
CA ALA A 262 11.55 17.87 -15.53
C ALA A 262 11.01 18.70 -14.35
N VAL A 263 11.39 18.30 -13.14
CA VAL A 263 11.15 19.09 -11.94
C VAL A 263 12.25 20.13 -11.96
N GLY A 264 11.90 21.39 -12.27
CA GLY A 264 12.79 22.51 -11.99
C GLY A 264 13.15 22.43 -10.52
N ARG A 265 14.44 22.21 -10.22
CA ARG A 265 14.97 22.28 -8.87
C ARG A 265 15.06 23.74 -8.45
#